data_AF-A0A2V7XX67-F1
#
_entry.id   AF-A0A2V7XX67-F1
#
_cell.length_a   1.000
_cell.length_b   1.000
_cell.length_c   1.000
_cell.angle_alpha   90.00
_cell.angle_beta   90.00
_cell.angle_gamma   90.00
#
_symmetry.space_group_name_H-M   'P 1'
#
loop_
_entity.id
_entity.type
_entity.pdbx_description
1 polymer ?
#
loop_
_entity_poly.entity_id
_entity_poly.type
_entity_poly.pdbx_seq_one_letter_code
_entity_poly.pdbx_strand_id
1 'polypeptide(L)'
;MPFERQALIKLRQVAGDAALGAAVLAHRDAFVWSDIPWDRDDALHLRARQARELVPPGRFNVKYSEGALVEVEYAAQYLQIQHGRAHPELRTPSTQQALDRLRRLAVLSPDEHRVLAEAYVFWRRVADGLRMVRGNARDLLLPVAGAEEMGFLARRLGYAGGGAAAAAALAADVARHRDRVHSVFTARFR
;
A
#
# COMPACT_ATOMS: atom_id res chain seq x y z
N MET A 1 17.19 12.54 1.39
CA MET A 1 16.77 11.31 2.10
C MET A 1 15.26 11.02 1.94
N PRO A 2 14.77 10.70 0.73
CA PRO A 2 13.34 10.55 0.49
C PRO A 2 12.72 9.36 1.22
N PHE A 3 13.45 8.24 1.29
CA PHE A 3 13.00 7.03 1.97
C PHE A 3 12.78 7.21 3.47
N GLU A 4 13.70 7.89 4.16
CA GLU A 4 13.61 8.10 5.62
C GLU A 4 12.41 8.98 5.96
N ARG A 5 12.22 10.06 5.20
CA ARG A 5 11.06 10.95 5.35
C ARG A 5 9.75 10.18 5.21
N GLN A 6 9.68 9.31 4.21
CA GLN A 6 8.51 8.45 3.96
C GLN A 6 8.31 7.42 5.08
N ALA A 7 9.36 6.71 5.49
CA ALA A 7 9.29 5.67 6.52
C ALA A 7 8.77 6.24 7.86
N LEU A 8 9.21 7.45 8.21
CA LEU A 8 8.83 8.14 9.45
C LEU A 8 7.35 8.56 9.51
N ILE A 9 6.60 8.57 8.40
CA ILE A 9 5.14 8.79 8.41
C ILE A 9 4.44 7.72 9.27
N LYS A 10 4.95 6.49 9.26
CA LYS A 10 4.36 5.35 9.99
C LYS A 10 4.77 5.32 11.47
N LEU A 11 5.71 6.16 11.90
CA LEU A 11 6.14 6.24 13.29
C LEU A 11 4.96 6.65 14.17
N ARG A 12 4.74 5.89 15.24
CA ARG A 12 3.72 6.16 16.27
C ARG A 12 4.21 5.61 17.60
N GLN A 13 3.83 6.27 18.69
CA GLN A 13 3.97 5.69 20.03
C GLN A 13 3.07 4.45 20.14
N VAL A 14 3.60 3.36 20.69
CA VAL A 14 2.86 2.11 20.93
C VAL A 14 2.78 1.79 22.41
N ALA A 15 3.87 2.03 23.15
CA ALA A 15 3.97 1.84 24.59
C ALA A 15 5.09 2.75 25.16
N GLY A 16 5.23 2.79 26.49
CA GLY A 16 6.27 3.57 27.17
C GLY A 16 5.80 4.95 27.63
N ASP A 17 6.75 5.76 28.10
CA ASP A 17 6.48 7.09 28.65
C ASP A 17 5.83 8.04 27.62
N ALA A 18 4.74 8.69 28.03
CA ALA A 18 3.95 9.56 27.16
C ALA A 18 4.67 10.87 26.80
N ALA A 19 5.45 11.44 27.72
CA ALA A 19 6.17 12.68 27.47
C ALA A 19 7.31 12.46 26.47
N LEU A 20 8.07 11.37 26.63
CA LEU A 20 9.10 10.97 25.67
C LEU A 20 8.50 10.64 24.30
N GLY A 21 7.39 9.90 24.27
CA GLY A 21 6.68 9.59 23.02
C GLY A 21 6.26 10.86 22.27
N ALA A 22 5.67 11.82 22.97
CA ALA A 22 5.31 13.12 22.40
C ALA A 22 6.53 13.89 21.88
N ALA A 23 7.64 13.92 22.62
CA ALA A 23 8.87 14.59 22.20
C ALA A 23 9.45 13.99 20.91
N VAL A 24 9.50 12.65 20.81
CA VAL A 24 9.98 11.95 19.59
C VAL A 24 9.07 12.26 18.40
N LEU A 25 7.74 12.24 18.59
CA LEU A 25 6.79 12.55 17.52
C LEU A 25 6.89 14.01 17.06
N ALA A 26 7.19 14.95 17.96
CA ALA A 26 7.44 16.34 17.61
C ALA A 26 8.69 16.50 16.73
N HIS A 27 9.79 15.81 17.04
CA HIS A 27 10.98 15.77 16.20
C HIS A 27 10.70 15.15 14.83
N ARG A 28 9.97 14.03 14.80
CA ARG A 28 9.52 13.41 13.56
C ARG A 28 8.71 14.40 12.73
N ASP A 29 7.75 15.10 13.34
CA ASP A 29 6.89 16.05 12.63
C ASP A 29 7.67 17.24 12.07
N ALA A 30 8.64 17.76 12.83
CA ALA A 30 9.51 18.86 12.42
C ALA A 30 10.37 18.49 11.19
N PHE A 31 10.71 17.21 11.01
CA PHE A 31 11.44 16.72 9.83
C PHE A 31 10.51 16.30 8.68
N VAL A 32 9.50 15.48 8.96
CA VAL A 32 8.63 14.89 7.91
C VAL A 32 7.75 15.97 7.26
N TRP A 33 7.30 16.96 8.00
CA TRP A 33 6.40 18.02 7.50
C TRP A 33 7.10 19.37 7.32
N SER A 34 8.43 19.37 7.21
CA SER A 34 9.25 20.56 6.96
C SER A 34 9.10 21.11 5.54
N ASP A 35 9.72 22.26 5.30
CA ASP A 35 9.93 22.88 3.99
C ASP A 35 11.11 22.32 3.19
N ILE A 36 11.99 21.52 3.83
CA ILE A 36 13.06 20.78 3.15
C ILE A 36 12.51 20.12 1.87
N PRO A 37 13.15 20.30 0.70
CA PRO A 37 12.70 19.67 -0.54
C PRO A 37 12.62 18.14 -0.40
N TRP A 38 11.56 17.56 -0.97
CA TRP A 38 11.44 16.11 -1.11
C TRP A 38 11.69 15.71 -2.56
N ASP A 39 12.72 14.91 -2.78
CA ASP A 39 13.07 14.40 -4.11
C ASP A 39 12.12 13.25 -4.49
N ARG A 40 11.15 13.59 -5.33
CA ARG A 40 10.15 12.65 -5.84
C ARG A 40 10.76 11.63 -6.79
N ASP A 41 11.74 12.03 -7.60
CA ASP A 41 12.32 11.16 -8.63
C ASP A 41 13.17 10.07 -7.97
N ASP A 42 13.96 10.42 -6.96
CA ASP A 42 14.68 9.44 -6.15
C ASP A 42 13.72 8.51 -5.40
N ALA A 43 12.60 9.02 -4.85
CA ALA A 43 11.58 8.18 -4.22
C ALA A 43 10.96 7.15 -5.20
N LEU A 44 10.67 7.58 -6.44
CA LEU A 44 10.15 6.69 -7.50
C LEU A 44 11.19 5.67 -7.96
N HIS A 45 12.46 6.09 -8.09
CA HIS A 45 13.57 5.21 -8.42
C HIS A 45 13.78 4.13 -7.34
N LEU A 46 13.75 4.51 -6.06
CA LEU A 46 13.85 3.57 -4.93
C LEU A 46 12.67 2.58 -4.92
N ARG A 47 11.45 3.03 -5.23
CA ARG A 47 10.27 2.15 -5.36
C ARG A 47 10.45 1.14 -6.50
N ALA A 48 10.93 1.58 -7.66
CA ALA A 48 11.18 0.71 -8.81
C ALA A 48 12.27 -0.32 -8.49
N ARG A 49 13.37 0.10 -7.83
CA ARG A 49 14.42 -0.79 -7.35
C ARG A 49 13.87 -1.84 -6.37
N GLN A 50 13.04 -1.43 -5.40
CA GLN A 50 12.40 -2.33 -4.44
C GLN A 50 11.53 -3.39 -5.12
N ALA A 51 10.75 -3.02 -6.13
CA ALA A 51 9.97 -3.99 -6.91
C ALA A 51 10.90 -5.02 -7.60
N ARG A 52 11.96 -4.55 -8.27
CA ARG A 52 12.90 -5.41 -8.99
C ARG A 52 13.66 -6.38 -8.08
N GLU A 53 14.01 -5.96 -6.87
CA GLU A 53 14.78 -6.78 -5.93
C GLU A 53 13.91 -7.78 -5.14
N LEU A 54 12.67 -7.42 -4.82
CA LEU A 54 11.80 -8.23 -3.95
C LEU A 54 10.78 -9.09 -4.70
N VAL A 55 10.66 -8.92 -6.03
CA VAL A 55 9.72 -9.67 -6.86
C VAL A 55 10.49 -10.55 -7.85
N PRO A 56 10.40 -11.89 -7.72
CA PRO A 56 10.99 -12.80 -8.69
C PRO A 56 10.39 -12.60 -10.10
N PRO A 57 11.21 -12.74 -11.17
CA PRO A 57 10.73 -12.63 -12.55
C PRO A 57 9.54 -13.54 -12.86
N GLY A 58 8.55 -13.02 -13.60
CA GLY A 58 7.36 -13.77 -13.99
C GLY A 58 6.38 -14.09 -12.85
N ARG A 59 6.62 -13.57 -11.64
CA ARG A 59 5.75 -13.76 -10.47
C ARG A 59 5.09 -12.44 -10.07
N PHE A 60 3.97 -12.55 -9.38
CA PHE A 60 3.29 -11.40 -8.76
C PHE A 60 3.37 -11.51 -7.24
N ASN A 61 3.93 -10.50 -6.59
CA ASN A 61 3.97 -10.38 -5.14
C ASN A 61 2.89 -9.39 -4.71
N VAL A 62 1.93 -9.83 -3.89
CA VAL A 62 0.76 -9.01 -3.50
C VAL A 62 1.12 -7.79 -2.64
N LYS A 63 2.37 -7.72 -2.17
CA LYS A 63 2.91 -6.57 -1.47
C LYS A 63 3.73 -5.66 -2.37
N TYR A 64 4.71 -6.21 -3.09
CA TYR A 64 5.77 -5.40 -3.72
C TYR A 64 5.62 -5.19 -5.23
N SER A 65 4.80 -5.98 -5.92
CA SER A 65 4.56 -5.77 -7.36
C SER A 65 3.92 -4.42 -7.65
N GLU A 66 4.05 -3.95 -8.88
CA GLU A 66 3.30 -2.79 -9.38
C GLU A 66 1.80 -3.07 -9.29
N GLY A 67 1.01 -2.06 -8.92
CA GLY A 67 -0.42 -2.18 -8.63
C GLY A 67 -0.79 -2.85 -7.29
N ALA A 68 0.20 -3.32 -6.52
CA ALA A 68 -0.01 -4.08 -5.29
C ALA A 68 -0.03 -3.19 -4.03
N LEU A 69 -0.03 -3.80 -2.83
CA LEU A 69 -0.23 -3.09 -1.55
C LEU A 69 0.71 -1.89 -1.34
N VAL A 70 2.01 -2.06 -1.60
CA VAL A 70 3.01 -1.00 -1.33
C VAL A 70 2.80 0.20 -2.24
N GLU A 71 2.32 0.00 -3.48
CA GLU A 71 2.04 1.12 -4.38
C GLU A 71 0.88 1.99 -3.87
N VAL A 72 -0.15 1.36 -3.27
CA VAL A 72 -1.23 2.09 -2.58
C VAL A 72 -0.71 2.83 -1.36
N GLU A 73 0.13 2.19 -0.54
CA GLU A 73 0.72 2.81 0.65
C GLU A 73 1.61 4.01 0.27
N TYR A 74 2.38 3.88 -0.82
CA TYR A 74 3.27 4.92 -1.31
C TYR A 74 2.48 6.08 -1.93
N ALA A 75 1.41 5.81 -2.68
CA ALA A 75 0.54 6.88 -3.19
C ALA A 75 0.02 7.78 -2.05
N ALA A 76 -0.49 7.17 -0.98
CA ALA A 76 -0.96 7.91 0.19
C ALA A 76 0.19 8.69 0.84
N GLN A 77 1.35 8.05 1.07
CA GLN A 77 2.50 8.68 1.72
C GLN A 77 3.09 9.84 0.91
N TYR A 78 3.17 9.72 -0.40
CA TYR A 78 3.69 10.78 -1.28
C TYR A 78 2.79 12.01 -1.22
N LEU A 79 1.47 11.81 -1.29
CA LEU A 79 0.51 12.89 -1.13
C LEU A 79 0.55 13.47 0.29
N GLN A 80 0.77 12.64 1.32
CA GLN A 80 1.00 13.14 2.69
C GLN A 80 2.23 14.03 2.76
N ILE A 81 3.37 13.66 2.14
CA ILE A 81 4.57 14.51 2.15
C ILE A 81 4.30 15.84 1.43
N GLN A 82 3.62 15.80 0.28
CA GLN A 82 3.32 16.98 -0.52
C GLN A 82 2.36 17.96 0.17
N HIS A 83 1.38 17.45 0.93
CA HIS A 83 0.29 18.27 1.47
C HIS A 83 0.29 18.37 3.01
N GLY A 84 0.99 17.49 3.72
CA GLY A 84 0.92 17.34 5.18
C GLY A 84 1.51 18.49 5.98
N ARG A 85 2.36 19.33 5.35
CA ARG A 85 2.79 20.60 5.96
C ARG A 85 1.60 21.54 6.16
N ALA A 86 0.83 21.78 5.10
CA ALA A 86 -0.31 22.69 5.10
C ALA A 86 -1.57 22.10 5.77
N HIS A 87 -1.69 20.76 5.78
CA HIS A 87 -2.85 20.05 6.30
C HIS A 87 -2.45 19.07 7.41
N PRO A 88 -2.41 19.50 8.68
CA PRO A 88 -2.04 18.66 9.82
C PRO A 88 -2.90 17.40 9.97
N GLU A 89 -4.15 17.42 9.52
CA GLU A 89 -5.00 16.25 9.46
C GLU A 89 -4.40 15.15 8.59
N LEU A 90 -3.57 15.42 7.59
CA LEU A 90 -2.92 14.37 6.81
C LEU A 90 -1.83 13.62 7.58
N ARG A 91 -1.40 14.07 8.77
CA ARG A 91 -0.27 13.50 9.53
C ARG A 91 -0.62 12.23 10.32
N THR A 92 -1.43 11.35 9.74
CA THR A 92 -1.80 10.05 10.32
C THR A 92 -0.89 8.92 9.82
N PRO A 93 -0.51 7.97 10.69
CA PRO A 93 0.19 6.77 10.26
C PRO A 93 -0.74 5.76 9.55
N SER A 94 -2.07 5.93 9.60
CA SER A 94 -3.03 5.00 8.98
C SER A 94 -3.25 5.33 7.50
N THR A 95 -2.98 4.36 6.62
CA THR A 95 -3.15 4.53 5.16
C THR A 95 -4.61 4.78 4.79
N GLN A 96 -5.57 4.06 5.39
CA GLN A 96 -7.00 4.27 5.12
C GLN A 96 -7.45 5.68 5.56
N GLN A 97 -7.07 6.11 6.76
CA GLN A 97 -7.41 7.45 7.22
C GLN A 97 -6.75 8.53 6.36
N ALA A 98 -5.52 8.31 5.88
CA ALA A 98 -4.86 9.22 4.96
C ALA A 98 -5.64 9.34 3.64
N LEU A 99 -6.04 8.22 3.02
CA LEU A 99 -6.86 8.23 1.81
C LEU A 99 -8.17 8.99 2.00
N ASP A 100 -8.90 8.74 3.11
CA ASP A 100 -10.15 9.44 3.39
C ASP A 100 -9.96 10.94 3.58
N ARG A 101 -8.87 11.36 4.24
CA ARG A 101 -8.54 12.76 4.47
C ARG A 101 -8.11 13.45 3.17
N LEU A 102 -7.31 12.78 2.34
CA LEU A 102 -6.93 13.25 1.00
C LEU A 102 -8.16 13.48 0.12
N ARG A 103 -9.16 12.59 0.21
CA ARG A 103 -10.44 12.76 -0.49
C ARG A 103 -11.24 13.97 0.01
N ARG A 104 -11.31 14.16 1.33
CA ARG A 104 -12.01 15.31 1.93
C ARG A 104 -11.38 16.64 1.55
N LEU A 105 -10.06 16.67 1.41
CA LEU A 105 -9.30 17.84 0.95
C LEU A 105 -9.31 18.02 -0.57
N ALA A 106 -10.05 17.21 -1.31
CA ALA A 106 -10.08 17.18 -2.77
C ALA A 106 -8.70 16.97 -3.43
N VAL A 107 -7.70 16.49 -2.68
CA VAL A 107 -6.40 16.07 -3.22
C VAL A 107 -6.57 14.83 -4.07
N LEU A 108 -7.43 13.90 -3.63
CA LEU A 108 -7.90 12.77 -4.43
C LEU A 108 -9.32 13.04 -4.93
N SER A 109 -9.57 12.72 -6.20
CA SER A 109 -10.93 12.64 -6.75
C SER A 109 -11.73 11.51 -6.08
N PRO A 110 -13.07 11.50 -6.19
CA PRO A 110 -13.89 10.39 -5.68
C PRO A 110 -13.49 9.03 -6.24
N ASP A 111 -13.15 8.96 -7.54
CA ASP A 111 -12.81 7.70 -8.18
C ASP A 111 -11.43 7.18 -7.74
N GLU A 112 -10.41 8.04 -7.69
CA GLU A 112 -9.08 7.64 -7.21
C GLU A 112 -9.10 7.17 -5.76
N HIS A 113 -9.84 7.88 -4.89
CA HIS A 113 -10.04 7.45 -3.52
C HIS A 113 -10.67 6.06 -3.46
N ARG A 114 -11.74 5.84 -4.21
CA ARG A 114 -12.43 4.55 -4.28
C ARG A 114 -11.50 3.44 -4.77
N VAL A 115 -10.75 3.66 -5.86
CA VAL A 115 -9.75 2.72 -6.39
C VAL A 115 -8.77 2.31 -5.30
N LEU A 116 -8.13 3.28 -4.65
CA LEU A 116 -7.05 3.04 -3.69
C LEU A 116 -7.58 2.42 -2.39
N ALA A 117 -8.72 2.88 -1.89
CA ALA A 117 -9.33 2.37 -0.65
C ALA A 117 -9.81 0.93 -0.81
N GLU A 118 -10.52 0.61 -1.90
CA GLU A 118 -10.95 -0.76 -2.22
C GLU A 118 -9.73 -1.69 -2.38
N ALA A 119 -8.71 -1.25 -3.15
CA ALA A 119 -7.51 -2.03 -3.38
C ALA A 119 -6.69 -2.27 -2.11
N TYR A 120 -6.58 -1.28 -1.21
CA TYR A 120 -5.87 -1.44 0.06
C TYR A 120 -6.47 -2.59 0.88
N VAL A 121 -7.80 -2.59 1.03
CA VAL A 121 -8.52 -3.64 1.77
C VAL A 121 -8.37 -4.98 1.07
N PHE A 122 -8.54 -5.02 -0.26
CA PHE A 122 -8.37 -6.23 -1.05
C PHE A 122 -6.98 -6.84 -0.88
N TRP A 123 -5.90 -6.06 -1.09
CA TRP A 123 -4.54 -6.57 -0.98
C TRP A 123 -4.16 -7.00 0.44
N ARG A 124 -4.69 -6.31 1.47
CA ARG A 124 -4.54 -6.76 2.86
C ARG A 124 -5.18 -8.13 3.07
N ARG A 125 -6.42 -8.33 2.60
CA ARG A 125 -7.11 -9.62 2.71
C ARG A 125 -6.38 -10.73 1.96
N VAL A 126 -5.93 -10.49 0.74
CA VAL A 126 -5.16 -11.48 -0.04
C VAL A 126 -3.84 -11.83 0.65
N ALA A 127 -3.10 -10.82 1.13
CA ALA A 127 -1.86 -11.05 1.86
C ALA A 127 -2.09 -11.88 3.13
N ASP A 128 -3.12 -11.57 3.92
CA ASP A 128 -3.45 -12.32 5.13
C ASP A 128 -3.91 -13.75 4.81
N GLY A 129 -4.68 -13.93 3.72
CA GLY A 129 -5.05 -15.25 3.22
C GLY A 129 -3.83 -16.11 2.86
N LEU A 130 -2.85 -15.54 2.14
CA LEU A 130 -1.59 -16.21 1.81
C LEU A 130 -0.81 -16.60 3.06
N ARG A 131 -0.72 -15.70 4.05
CA ARG A 131 -0.04 -16.00 5.33
C ARG A 131 -0.65 -17.18 6.05
N MET A 132 -1.97 -17.25 6.07
CA MET A 132 -2.70 -18.33 6.71
C MET A 132 -2.50 -19.67 6.00
N VAL A 133 -2.51 -19.69 4.67
CA VAL A 133 -2.31 -20.92 3.89
C VAL A 133 -0.86 -21.43 3.99
N ARG A 134 0.11 -20.51 4.09
CA ARG A 134 1.55 -20.85 4.10
C ARG A 134 2.16 -21.01 5.48
N GLY A 135 1.43 -20.65 6.53
CA GLY A 135 1.93 -20.65 7.90
C GLY A 135 3.10 -19.69 8.15
N ASN A 136 3.36 -18.73 7.26
CA ASN A 136 4.43 -17.74 7.43
C ASN A 136 4.13 -16.41 6.72
N ALA A 137 4.86 -15.36 7.12
CA ALA A 137 4.67 -14.00 6.61
C ALA A 137 5.59 -13.61 5.44
N ARG A 138 6.51 -14.49 5.02
CA ARG A 138 7.58 -14.16 4.07
C ARG A 138 7.12 -14.31 2.63
N ASP A 139 6.46 -15.42 2.32
CA ASP A 139 6.02 -15.70 0.97
C ASP A 139 4.64 -15.09 0.71
N LEU A 140 4.62 -14.02 -0.08
CA LEU A 140 3.43 -13.29 -0.53
C LEU A 140 3.27 -13.32 -2.06
N LEU A 141 3.88 -14.31 -2.72
CA LEU A 141 3.67 -14.55 -4.15
C LEU A 141 2.27 -15.11 -4.40
N LEU A 142 1.57 -14.61 -5.40
CA LEU A 142 0.36 -15.29 -5.86
C LEU A 142 0.72 -16.70 -6.40
N PRO A 143 -0.18 -17.68 -6.19
CA PRO A 143 -0.10 -18.93 -6.92
C PRO A 143 -0.09 -18.69 -8.43
N VAL A 144 0.59 -19.55 -9.17
CA VAL A 144 0.57 -19.48 -10.64
C VAL A 144 -0.84 -19.76 -11.17
N ALA A 145 -1.18 -19.18 -12.31
CA ALA A 145 -2.50 -19.38 -12.93
C ALA A 145 -2.74 -20.88 -13.18
N GLY A 146 -3.94 -21.36 -12.86
CA GLY A 146 -4.32 -22.77 -13.00
C GLY A 146 -3.86 -23.70 -11.87
N ALA A 147 -3.01 -23.24 -10.93
CA ALA A 147 -2.67 -24.04 -9.76
C ALA A 147 -3.86 -24.20 -8.82
N GLU A 148 -4.01 -25.40 -8.25
CA GLU A 148 -5.08 -25.71 -7.29
C GLU A 148 -5.03 -24.80 -6.04
N GLU A 149 -3.81 -24.38 -5.63
CA GLU A 149 -3.60 -23.43 -4.53
C GLU A 149 -4.38 -22.12 -4.73
N MET A 150 -4.58 -21.67 -5.97
CA MET A 150 -5.40 -20.48 -6.25
C MET A 150 -6.86 -20.68 -5.82
N GLY A 151 -7.42 -21.87 -6.05
CA GLY A 151 -8.77 -22.22 -5.61
C GLY A 151 -8.90 -22.29 -4.09
N PHE A 152 -7.86 -22.78 -3.40
CA PHE A 152 -7.82 -22.79 -1.94
C PHE A 152 -7.76 -21.38 -1.36
N LEU A 153 -6.89 -20.52 -1.91
CA LEU A 153 -6.81 -19.12 -1.54
C LEU A 153 -8.14 -18.41 -1.79
N ALA A 154 -8.75 -18.59 -2.96
CA ALA A 154 -10.03 -17.97 -3.29
C ALA A 154 -11.15 -18.36 -2.31
N ARG A 155 -11.29 -19.66 -1.99
CA ARG A 155 -12.29 -20.10 -1.00
C ARG A 155 -12.03 -19.52 0.39
N ARG A 156 -10.77 -19.44 0.82
CA ARG A 156 -10.38 -18.82 2.09
C ARG A 156 -10.75 -17.34 2.16
N LEU A 157 -10.68 -16.63 1.03
CA LEU A 157 -11.06 -15.23 0.89
C LEU A 157 -12.58 -15.02 0.76
N GLY A 158 -13.35 -16.10 0.67
CA GLY A 158 -14.82 -16.07 0.61
C GLY A 158 -15.40 -16.08 -0.80
N TYR A 159 -14.61 -16.39 -1.83
CA TYR A 159 -15.14 -16.56 -3.20
C TYR A 159 -15.97 -17.85 -3.28
N ALA A 160 -17.17 -17.73 -3.86
CA ALA A 160 -18.12 -18.83 -4.01
C ALA A 160 -17.84 -19.68 -5.27
N GLY A 161 -18.42 -20.88 -5.31
CA GLY A 161 -18.32 -21.82 -6.42
C GLY A 161 -17.26 -22.92 -6.22
N GLY A 162 -17.14 -23.80 -7.22
CA GLY A 162 -16.09 -24.82 -7.24
C GLY A 162 -14.69 -24.20 -7.35
N GLY A 163 -13.64 -24.99 -7.06
CA GLY A 163 -12.26 -24.50 -6.97
C GLY A 163 -11.79 -23.69 -8.18
N ALA A 164 -12.12 -24.13 -9.40
CA ALA A 164 -11.79 -23.43 -10.64
C ALA A 164 -12.55 -22.10 -10.82
N ALA A 165 -13.85 -22.07 -10.52
CA ALA A 165 -14.67 -20.86 -10.64
C ALA A 165 -14.25 -19.80 -9.61
N ALA A 166 -14.01 -20.21 -8.35
CA ALA A 166 -13.51 -19.32 -7.32
C ALA A 166 -12.12 -18.77 -7.66
N ALA A 167 -11.21 -19.62 -8.17
CA ALA A 167 -9.88 -19.21 -8.62
C ALA A 167 -9.94 -18.17 -9.76
N ALA A 168 -10.81 -18.39 -10.75
CA ALA A 168 -10.99 -17.47 -11.87
C ALA A 168 -11.52 -16.10 -11.40
N ALA A 169 -12.48 -16.08 -10.48
CA ALA A 169 -13.01 -14.85 -9.90
C ALA A 169 -11.94 -14.07 -9.11
N LEU A 170 -11.15 -14.75 -8.28
CA LEU A 170 -10.03 -14.11 -7.57
C LEU A 170 -8.99 -13.56 -8.56
N ALA A 171 -8.64 -14.32 -9.61
CA ALA A 171 -7.68 -13.87 -10.62
C ALA A 171 -8.16 -12.61 -11.37
N ALA A 172 -9.45 -12.54 -11.69
CA ALA A 172 -10.06 -11.36 -12.32
C ALA A 172 -10.01 -10.13 -11.38
N ASP A 173 -10.29 -10.31 -10.10
CA ASP A 173 -10.21 -9.24 -9.10
C ASP A 173 -8.77 -8.76 -8.88
N VAL A 174 -7.81 -9.69 -8.83
CA VAL A 174 -6.37 -9.38 -8.79
C VAL A 174 -5.97 -8.50 -9.96
N ALA A 175 -6.32 -8.88 -11.19
CA ALA A 175 -5.99 -8.11 -12.38
C ALA A 175 -6.64 -6.71 -12.33
N ARG A 176 -7.93 -6.65 -12.01
CA ARG A 176 -8.68 -5.39 -11.91
C ARG A 176 -8.07 -4.42 -10.88
N HIS A 177 -7.76 -4.90 -9.67
CA HIS A 177 -7.17 -4.05 -8.65
C HIS A 177 -5.75 -3.61 -9.01
N ARG A 178 -4.93 -4.53 -9.56
CA ARG A 178 -3.57 -4.22 -10.02
C ARG A 178 -3.58 -3.09 -11.04
N ASP A 179 -4.36 -3.25 -12.11
CA ASP A 179 -4.32 -2.34 -13.25
C ASP A 179 -4.88 -0.96 -12.86
N ARG A 180 -5.96 -0.91 -12.06
CA ARG A 180 -6.54 0.35 -11.58
C ARG A 180 -5.59 1.11 -10.64
N VAL A 181 -4.96 0.42 -9.68
CA VAL A 181 -3.98 1.06 -8.79
C VAL A 181 -2.80 1.60 -9.58
N HIS A 182 -2.26 0.80 -10.49
CA HIS A 182 -1.10 1.20 -11.27
C HIS A 182 -1.38 2.38 -12.20
N SER A 183 -2.59 2.42 -12.78
CA SER A 183 -3.06 3.55 -13.59
C SER A 183 -3.14 4.84 -12.76
N VAL A 184 -3.77 4.81 -11.58
CA VAL A 184 -3.85 5.98 -10.68
C VAL A 184 -2.46 6.43 -10.24
N PHE A 185 -1.59 5.49 -9.86
CA PHE A 185 -0.24 5.81 -9.43
C PHE A 185 0.57 6.48 -10.54
N THR A 186 0.51 5.92 -11.76
CA THR A 186 1.20 6.48 -12.92
C THR A 186 0.67 7.87 -13.24
N ALA A 187 -0.65 8.06 -13.34
CA ALA A 187 -1.24 9.36 -13.65
C ALA A 187 -0.88 10.48 -12.65
N ARG A 188 -0.60 10.11 -11.39
CA ARG A 188 -0.19 11.05 -10.34
C ARG A 188 1.31 11.30 -10.28
N PHE A 189 2.10 10.27 -10.55
CA PHE A 189 3.52 10.27 -10.21
C PHE A 189 4.47 10.05 -11.40
N ARG A 190 3.98 9.84 -12.62
CA ARG A 190 4.78 9.77 -13.84
C ARG A 190 4.19 10.69 -14.91
#